data_AF-A0A1M6ET07-F1
#
_entry.id   AF-A0A1M6ET07-F1
#
_cell.length_a   1.000
_cell.length_b   1.000
_cell.length_c   1.000
_cell.angle_alpha   90.00
_cell.angle_beta   90.00
_cell.angle_gamma   90.00
#
_symmetry.space_group_name_H-M   'P 1'
#
loop_
_entity.id
_entity.type
_entity.pdbx_description
1 polymer ?
#
loop_
_entity_poly.entity_id
_entity_poly.type
_entity_poly.pdbx_seq_one_letter_code
_entity_poly.pdbx_strand_id
1 'polypeptide(L)'
;MESIFFAALTPDMAQVAKQAMSELNLSFPIEVVSFDKGLEVLRANSQMDVMISRGLMVDLLRKNTDKPVVGLTMTISEMLEAVQRLIAGGAVKVGVVAHRGFLEMGNSDFVVGDVTIHVRPWDTLEDIPKILEQLSQIGVNAITGDKGGYTAAKEQQSYIVDLLESGLLAVKRAINEALKIAQAQEREREREREKTSRYEQVLSELYTELEESASFVEELAASSEELAASSQESSDIARITTQEVNGISEILDVIRRVAQQTNLLGLNAAIEAARVGEHGRGFSVVAEEVRKLAEESNRSARNIDDMLKRFRESVIHVQKNVEQSNVITQEQAKSTQVLSQKLDNLRVVGEKLTTMF
;
A
#
# COMPACT_ATOMS: atom_id res chain seq x y z
N MET A 1 8.00 -29.67 -4.15
CA MET A 1 9.32 -29.39 -3.51
C MET A 1 10.39 -29.39 -4.59
N GLU A 2 10.11 -28.70 -5.70
CA GLU A 2 10.92 -28.69 -6.93
C GLU A 2 11.82 -27.45 -6.98
N SER A 3 12.17 -26.90 -5.83
CA SER A 3 12.87 -25.62 -5.71
C SER A 3 14.37 -25.78 -5.48
N ILE A 4 14.89 -27.00 -5.47
CA ILE A 4 16.30 -27.30 -5.22
C ILE A 4 16.90 -27.93 -6.46
N PHE A 5 18.12 -27.54 -6.83
CA PHE A 5 18.89 -28.19 -7.88
C PHE A 5 20.25 -28.64 -7.34
N PHE A 6 20.63 -29.88 -7.63
CA PHE A 6 21.92 -30.42 -7.18
C PHE A 6 22.86 -30.60 -8.37
N ALA A 7 23.90 -29.76 -8.44
CA ALA A 7 24.97 -29.84 -9.41
C ALA A 7 26.09 -30.75 -8.87
N ALA A 8 26.06 -32.03 -9.23
CA ALA A 8 27.08 -33.01 -8.87
C ALA A 8 28.31 -32.88 -9.78
N LEU A 9 29.51 -32.97 -9.22
CA LEU A 9 30.75 -32.88 -10.03
C LEU A 9 31.23 -34.24 -10.53
N THR A 10 30.71 -35.33 -9.96
CA THR A 10 31.05 -36.71 -10.31
C THR A 10 29.80 -37.59 -10.31
N PRO A 11 29.80 -38.71 -11.07
CA PRO A 11 28.73 -39.70 -11.00
C PRO A 11 28.51 -40.26 -9.59
N ASP A 12 29.59 -40.49 -8.85
CA ASP A 12 29.54 -41.01 -7.47
C ASP A 12 28.86 -40.01 -6.54
N MET A 13 29.23 -38.73 -6.62
CA MET A 13 28.55 -37.65 -5.90
C MET A 13 27.05 -37.59 -6.23
N ALA A 14 26.67 -37.76 -7.50
CA ALA A 14 25.26 -37.83 -7.89
C ALA A 14 24.56 -39.06 -7.31
N GLN A 15 25.23 -40.20 -7.22
CA GLN A 15 24.69 -41.42 -6.61
C GLN A 15 24.49 -41.25 -5.09
N VAL A 16 25.46 -40.66 -4.39
CA VAL A 16 25.34 -40.33 -2.96
C VAL A 16 24.21 -39.33 -2.72
N ALA A 17 24.04 -38.33 -3.59
CA ALA A 17 22.91 -37.41 -3.56
C ALA A 17 21.57 -38.12 -3.76
N LYS A 18 21.47 -39.03 -4.72
CA LYS A 18 20.26 -39.86 -4.94
C LYS A 18 19.95 -40.74 -3.73
N GLN A 19 20.97 -41.34 -3.11
CA GLN A 19 20.79 -42.10 -1.88
C GLN A 19 20.29 -41.22 -0.74
N ALA A 20 20.93 -40.06 -0.51
CA ALA A 20 20.53 -39.12 0.53
C ALA A 20 19.08 -38.65 0.33
N MET A 21 18.69 -38.34 -0.91
CA MET A 21 17.31 -37.99 -1.25
C MET A 21 16.33 -39.12 -0.97
N SER A 22 16.67 -40.36 -1.33
CA SER A 22 15.84 -41.53 -1.06
C SER A 22 15.64 -41.74 0.44
N GLU A 23 16.69 -41.58 1.25
CA GLU A 23 16.61 -41.72 2.71
C GLU A 23 15.83 -40.58 3.38
N LEU A 24 15.82 -39.40 2.75
CA LEU A 24 15.06 -38.23 3.21
C LEU A 24 13.65 -38.15 2.58
N ASN A 25 13.29 -39.08 1.71
CA ASN A 25 12.04 -39.10 0.95
C ASN A 25 11.79 -37.80 0.15
N LEU A 26 12.82 -37.32 -0.54
CA LEU A 26 12.82 -36.08 -1.33
C LEU A 26 12.91 -36.36 -2.82
N SER A 27 12.40 -35.42 -3.63
CA SER A 27 12.51 -35.45 -5.09
C SER A 27 12.85 -34.05 -5.62
N PHE A 28 14.01 -33.94 -6.26
CA PHE A 28 14.49 -32.75 -6.95
C PHE A 28 15.58 -33.14 -7.98
N PRO A 29 15.85 -32.31 -9.00
CA PRO A 29 16.81 -32.65 -10.06
C PRO A 29 18.25 -32.76 -9.54
N ILE A 30 18.95 -33.82 -9.97
CA ILE A 30 20.39 -34.00 -9.80
C ILE A 30 21.01 -34.19 -11.19
N GLU A 31 22.00 -33.37 -11.52
CA GLU A 31 22.77 -33.53 -12.76
C GLU A 31 24.26 -33.58 -12.46
N VAL A 32 24.98 -34.37 -13.26
CA VAL A 32 26.45 -34.38 -13.25
C VAL A 32 26.93 -33.29 -14.20
N VAL A 33 27.68 -32.33 -13.66
CA VAL A 33 28.04 -31.08 -14.31
C VAL A 33 29.55 -30.90 -14.29
N SER A 34 30.13 -30.63 -15.46
CA SER A 34 31.53 -30.23 -15.58
C SER A 34 31.68 -28.73 -15.34
N PHE A 35 32.85 -28.30 -14.86
CA PHE A 35 33.07 -26.91 -14.45
C PHE A 35 32.82 -25.89 -15.59
N ASP A 36 33.25 -26.21 -16.80
CA ASP A 36 33.05 -25.44 -18.04
C ASP A 36 31.57 -25.21 -18.38
N LYS A 37 30.68 -26.12 -17.95
CA LYS A 37 29.23 -26.03 -18.19
C LYS A 37 28.46 -25.39 -17.04
N GLY A 38 29.13 -24.92 -15.98
CA GLY A 38 28.45 -24.38 -14.79
C GLY A 38 27.48 -23.22 -15.07
N LEU A 39 27.80 -22.34 -16.04
CA LEU A 39 26.91 -21.24 -16.44
C LEU A 39 25.70 -21.71 -17.25
N GLU A 40 25.83 -22.78 -18.05
CA GLU A 40 24.70 -23.37 -18.78
C GLU A 40 23.69 -23.95 -17.79
N VAL A 41 24.18 -24.57 -16.73
CA VAL A 41 23.36 -25.15 -15.67
C VAL A 41 22.55 -24.09 -14.92
N LEU A 42 23.13 -22.90 -14.66
CA LEU A 42 22.38 -21.76 -14.11
C LEU A 42 21.20 -21.36 -15.01
N ARG A 43 21.44 -21.27 -16.33
CA ARG A 43 20.42 -20.87 -17.29
C ARG A 43 19.31 -21.92 -17.42
N ALA A 44 19.69 -23.19 -17.54
CA ALA A 44 18.77 -24.31 -17.66
C ALA A 44 17.90 -24.53 -16.41
N ASN A 45 18.37 -24.07 -15.25
CA ASN A 45 17.72 -24.24 -13.95
C ASN A 45 17.34 -22.91 -13.30
N SER A 46 17.10 -21.88 -14.12
CA SER A 46 16.75 -20.53 -13.66
C SER A 46 15.43 -20.44 -12.88
N GLN A 47 14.62 -21.48 -12.90
CA GLN A 47 13.38 -21.65 -12.12
C GLN A 47 13.61 -22.22 -10.71
N MET A 48 14.78 -22.79 -10.42
CA MET A 48 15.09 -23.42 -9.13
C MET A 48 15.51 -22.36 -8.11
N ASP A 49 15.09 -22.47 -6.86
CA ASP A 49 15.31 -21.43 -5.84
C ASP A 49 16.65 -21.55 -5.12
N VAL A 50 17.11 -22.79 -4.92
CA VAL A 50 18.35 -23.10 -4.18
C VAL A 50 19.19 -24.08 -4.98
N MET A 51 20.49 -23.85 -5.02
CA MET A 51 21.43 -24.77 -5.66
C MET A 51 22.34 -25.43 -4.64
N ILE A 52 22.70 -26.68 -4.88
CA ILE A 52 23.69 -27.42 -4.09
C ILE A 52 24.84 -27.81 -5.02
N SER A 53 26.06 -27.50 -4.61
CA SER A 53 27.26 -27.97 -5.34
C SER A 53 28.47 -28.02 -4.41
N ARG A 54 29.69 -28.11 -4.97
CA ARG A 54 30.93 -28.25 -4.19
C ARG A 54 32.08 -27.46 -4.78
N GLY A 55 33.01 -27.02 -3.93
CA GLY A 55 34.29 -26.46 -4.34
C GLY A 55 34.15 -25.29 -5.31
N LEU A 56 35.02 -25.23 -6.32
CA LEU A 56 35.08 -24.12 -7.28
C LEU A 56 33.75 -23.86 -8.02
N MET A 57 32.91 -24.88 -8.21
CA MET A 57 31.58 -24.70 -8.81
C MET A 57 30.69 -23.80 -7.95
N VAL A 58 30.75 -23.90 -6.62
CA VAL A 58 29.97 -23.03 -5.72
C VAL A 58 30.35 -21.57 -5.93
N ASP A 59 31.64 -21.28 -6.08
CA ASP A 59 32.13 -19.92 -6.29
C ASP A 59 31.69 -19.38 -7.65
N LEU A 60 31.73 -20.22 -8.69
CA LEU A 60 31.22 -19.88 -10.02
C LEU A 60 29.72 -19.55 -9.94
N LEU A 61 28.92 -20.39 -9.30
CA LEU A 61 27.48 -20.19 -9.19
C LEU A 61 27.17 -18.89 -8.42
N ARG A 62 27.76 -18.70 -7.24
CA ARG A 62 27.56 -17.51 -6.39
C ARG A 62 27.94 -16.20 -7.07
N LYS A 63 28.96 -16.20 -7.93
CA LYS A 63 29.36 -15.00 -8.69
C LYS A 63 28.37 -14.63 -9.80
N ASN A 64 27.47 -15.54 -10.18
CA ASN A 64 26.62 -15.41 -11.36
C ASN A 64 25.12 -15.58 -11.05
N THR A 65 24.72 -15.61 -9.78
CA THR A 65 23.32 -15.71 -9.37
C THR A 65 23.10 -15.07 -7.99
N ASP A 66 21.96 -14.40 -7.81
CA ASP A 66 21.51 -13.91 -6.51
C ASP A 66 20.83 -15.00 -5.68
N LYS A 67 20.66 -16.20 -6.26
CA LYS A 67 20.03 -17.33 -5.61
C LYS A 67 20.95 -18.00 -4.60
N PRO A 68 20.43 -18.51 -3.48
CA PRO A 68 21.23 -19.24 -2.51
C PRO A 68 21.93 -20.46 -3.13
N VAL A 69 23.23 -20.56 -2.89
CA VAL A 69 24.05 -21.73 -3.25
C VAL A 69 24.64 -22.35 -1.99
N VAL A 70 24.19 -23.55 -1.67
CA VAL A 70 24.69 -24.37 -0.57
C VAL A 70 25.91 -25.16 -1.05
N GLY A 71 27.06 -24.89 -0.44
CA GLY A 71 28.29 -25.61 -0.71
C GLY A 71 28.40 -26.86 0.15
N LEU A 72 28.79 -27.98 -0.45
CA LEU A 72 29.24 -29.14 0.28
C LEU A 72 30.63 -28.88 0.84
N THR A 73 30.74 -29.04 2.15
CA THR A 73 31.99 -29.03 2.87
C THR A 73 32.36 -30.45 3.25
N MET A 74 33.65 -30.74 3.25
CA MET A 74 34.14 -32.03 3.67
C MET A 74 34.16 -32.13 5.19
N THR A 75 33.83 -33.31 5.70
CA THR A 75 34.05 -33.63 7.12
C THR A 75 35.46 -34.20 7.34
N ILE A 76 36.01 -33.99 8.53
CA ILE A 76 37.31 -34.57 8.92
C ILE A 76 37.30 -36.10 8.76
N SER A 77 36.18 -36.77 9.05
CA SER A 77 36.04 -38.21 8.88
C SER A 77 36.21 -38.64 7.42
N GLU A 78 35.56 -37.95 6.47
CA GLU A 78 35.70 -38.25 5.03
C GLU A 78 37.14 -38.03 4.54
N MET A 79 37.80 -36.97 5.03
CA MET A 79 39.22 -36.74 4.76
C MET A 79 40.09 -37.89 5.26
N LEU A 80 39.87 -38.30 6.51
CA LEU A 80 40.65 -39.38 7.13
C LEU A 80 40.39 -40.73 6.46
N GLU A 81 39.18 -41.01 6.00
CA GLU A 81 38.86 -42.22 5.22
C GLU A 81 39.61 -42.24 3.89
N ALA A 82 39.68 -41.12 3.17
CA ALA A 82 40.45 -41.01 1.94
C ALA A 82 41.95 -41.17 2.17
N VAL A 83 42.48 -40.53 3.21
CA VAL A 83 43.86 -40.71 3.64
C VAL A 83 44.13 -42.17 4.02
N GLN A 84 43.22 -42.82 4.75
CA GLN A 84 43.36 -44.22 5.16
C GLN A 84 43.47 -45.17 3.97
N ARG A 85 42.72 -44.94 2.89
CA ARG A 85 42.84 -45.75 1.65
C ARG A 85 44.22 -45.65 1.03
N LEU A 86 44.83 -44.46 1.02
CA LEU A 86 46.19 -44.25 0.55
C LEU A 86 47.24 -44.92 1.47
N ILE A 87 47.06 -44.83 2.78
CA ILE A 87 47.93 -45.50 3.77
C ILE A 87 47.85 -47.02 3.61
N ALA A 88 46.65 -47.58 3.40
CA ALA A 88 46.48 -49.00 3.13
C ALA A 88 47.20 -49.45 1.85
N GLY A 89 47.41 -48.54 0.91
CA GLY A 89 48.25 -48.71 -0.28
C GLY A 89 49.76 -48.54 -0.04
N GLY A 90 50.19 -48.34 1.20
CA GLY A 90 51.60 -48.21 1.59
C GLY A 90 52.12 -46.77 1.70
N ALA A 91 51.26 -45.75 1.60
CA ALA A 91 51.68 -44.37 1.75
C ALA A 91 51.97 -43.99 3.21
N VAL A 92 53.11 -43.32 3.45
CA VAL A 92 53.50 -42.78 4.77
C VAL A 92 53.51 -41.24 4.81
N LYS A 93 53.50 -40.59 3.65
CA LYS A 93 53.38 -39.13 3.52
C LYS A 93 52.28 -38.81 2.51
N VAL A 94 51.16 -38.30 3.00
CA VAL A 94 49.94 -38.05 2.21
C VAL A 94 49.67 -36.56 2.14
N GLY A 95 49.47 -36.02 0.94
CA GLY A 95 48.97 -34.66 0.74
C GLY A 95 47.46 -34.64 0.58
N VAL A 96 46.78 -33.71 1.23
CA VAL A 96 45.36 -33.41 1.01
C VAL A 96 45.28 -32.09 0.25
N VAL A 97 44.96 -32.14 -1.03
CA VAL A 97 44.97 -30.99 -1.95
C VAL A 97 43.57 -30.77 -2.51
N ALA A 98 42.81 -29.84 -1.93
CA ALA A 98 41.43 -29.58 -2.31
C ALA A 98 41.06 -28.09 -2.22
N HIS A 99 39.98 -27.68 -2.88
CA HIS A 99 39.55 -26.30 -2.89
C HIS A 99 39.27 -25.82 -1.45
N ARG A 100 39.67 -24.59 -1.11
CA ARG A 100 39.54 -24.02 0.24
C ARG A 100 38.10 -24.11 0.76
N GLY A 101 37.12 -23.77 -0.08
CA GLY A 101 35.69 -23.84 0.27
C GLY A 101 35.15 -25.26 0.47
N PHE A 102 35.89 -26.30 0.08
CA PHE A 102 35.54 -27.70 0.35
C PHE A 102 36.26 -28.22 1.61
N LEU A 103 37.51 -27.81 1.87
CA LEU A 103 38.27 -28.24 3.05
C LEU A 103 37.91 -27.49 4.33
N GLU A 104 37.64 -26.19 4.25
CA GLU A 104 37.49 -25.27 5.39
C GLU A 104 38.67 -25.30 6.39
N MET A 105 39.86 -25.67 5.91
CA MET A 105 41.10 -25.74 6.70
C MET A 105 42.21 -24.96 6.01
N GLY A 106 43.11 -24.37 6.80
CA GLY A 106 44.36 -23.76 6.31
C GLY A 106 45.47 -24.80 6.10
N ASN A 107 46.64 -24.34 5.64
CA ASN A 107 47.84 -25.17 5.57
C ASN A 107 48.14 -25.79 6.94
N SER A 108 48.10 -27.11 7.01
CA SER A 108 48.22 -27.85 8.27
C SER A 108 48.97 -29.16 8.05
N ASP A 109 49.77 -29.55 9.03
CA ASP A 109 50.51 -30.81 9.02
C ASP A 109 50.13 -31.63 10.24
N PHE A 110 49.79 -32.90 10.05
CA PHE A 110 49.42 -33.83 11.11
C PHE A 110 50.34 -35.04 11.08
N VAL A 111 50.80 -35.47 12.25
CA VAL A 111 51.62 -36.67 12.40
C VAL A 111 50.84 -37.68 13.23
N VAL A 112 50.59 -38.85 12.67
CA VAL A 112 49.84 -39.95 13.31
C VAL A 112 50.66 -41.23 13.16
N GLY A 113 51.39 -41.59 14.22
CA GLY A 113 52.38 -42.66 14.16
C GLY A 113 53.46 -42.35 13.13
N ASP A 114 53.66 -43.27 12.19
CA ASP A 114 54.65 -43.13 11.10
C ASP A 114 54.08 -42.39 9.87
N VAL A 115 52.82 -41.96 9.92
CA VAL A 115 52.15 -41.27 8.81
C VAL A 115 52.15 -39.76 9.03
N THR A 116 52.53 -39.01 7.99
CA THR A 116 52.39 -37.55 7.96
C THR A 116 51.33 -37.15 6.92
N ILE A 117 50.38 -36.29 7.32
CA ILE A 117 49.32 -35.76 6.48
C ILE A 117 49.57 -34.26 6.29
N HIS A 118 49.70 -33.82 5.04
CA HIS A 118 49.93 -32.43 4.66
C HIS A 118 48.68 -31.86 3.99
N VAL A 119 47.88 -31.07 4.71
CA VAL A 119 46.71 -30.38 4.16
C VAL A 119 47.17 -29.09 3.50
N ARG A 120 46.87 -28.95 2.19
CA ARG A 120 47.23 -27.80 1.36
C ARG A 120 46.00 -27.37 0.54
N PRO A 121 45.15 -26.48 1.07
CA PRO A 121 44.05 -25.91 0.30
C PRO A 121 44.54 -25.09 -0.90
N TRP A 122 43.73 -25.03 -1.95
CA TRP A 122 43.92 -24.15 -3.11
C TRP A 122 42.69 -23.26 -3.35
N ASP A 123 42.88 -22.09 -3.96
CA ASP A 123 41.80 -21.14 -4.26
C ASP A 123 41.49 -21.10 -5.77
N THR A 124 42.51 -21.26 -6.59
CA THR A 124 42.41 -21.31 -8.04
C THR A 124 43.14 -22.54 -8.58
N LEU A 125 42.78 -22.97 -9.79
CA LEU A 125 43.45 -24.11 -10.43
C LEU A 125 44.95 -23.87 -10.67
N GLU A 126 45.38 -22.60 -10.76
CA GLU A 126 46.78 -22.20 -10.94
C GLU A 126 47.64 -22.44 -9.70
N ASP A 127 47.05 -22.55 -8.52
CA ASP A 127 47.77 -22.81 -7.27
C ASP A 127 48.26 -24.25 -7.19
N ILE A 128 47.53 -25.18 -7.82
CA ILE A 128 47.69 -26.62 -7.63
C ILE A 128 49.08 -27.11 -8.07
N PRO A 129 49.63 -26.75 -9.25
CA PRO A 129 50.96 -27.21 -9.66
C PRO A 129 52.06 -26.84 -8.66
N LYS A 130 52.02 -25.61 -8.12
CA LYS A 130 52.98 -25.13 -7.13
C LYS A 130 52.84 -25.86 -5.80
N ILE A 131 51.61 -26.13 -5.36
CA ILE A 131 51.35 -26.93 -4.16
C ILE A 131 51.92 -28.35 -4.31
N LEU A 132 51.68 -28.99 -5.46
CA LEU A 132 52.18 -30.33 -5.74
C LEU A 132 53.72 -30.36 -5.76
N GLU A 133 54.37 -29.38 -6.41
CA GLU A 133 55.83 -29.27 -6.41
C GLU A 133 56.40 -29.19 -4.98
N GLN A 134 55.82 -28.34 -4.13
CA GLN A 134 56.23 -28.23 -2.72
C GLN A 134 56.03 -29.53 -1.94
N LEU A 135 54.93 -30.24 -2.18
CA LEU A 135 54.66 -31.54 -1.55
C LEU A 135 55.66 -32.61 -2.03
N SER A 136 56.03 -32.59 -3.31
CA SER A 136 57.08 -33.48 -3.86
C SER A 136 58.43 -33.28 -3.18
N GLN A 137 58.84 -32.02 -3.00
CA GLN A 137 60.12 -31.65 -2.38
C GLN A 137 60.25 -32.16 -0.93
N ILE A 138 59.14 -32.25 -0.20
CA ILE A 138 59.13 -32.79 1.17
C ILE A 138 58.85 -34.31 1.21
N GLY A 139 58.82 -34.96 0.05
CA GLY A 139 58.72 -36.41 -0.11
C GLY A 139 57.32 -36.97 0.00
N VAL A 140 56.27 -36.17 -0.22
CA VAL A 140 54.92 -36.69 -0.39
C VAL A 140 54.84 -37.44 -1.72
N ASN A 141 54.33 -38.67 -1.68
CA ASN A 141 54.17 -39.52 -2.87
C ASN A 141 52.73 -40.02 -3.05
N ALA A 142 51.82 -39.65 -2.14
CA ALA A 142 50.40 -39.95 -2.25
C ALA A 142 49.57 -38.68 -2.05
N ILE A 143 48.57 -38.46 -2.89
CA ILE A 143 47.70 -37.28 -2.85
C ILE A 143 46.25 -37.73 -2.81
N THR A 144 45.48 -37.20 -1.86
CA THR A 144 44.03 -37.17 -1.98
C THR A 144 43.57 -35.74 -2.23
N GLY A 145 42.59 -35.56 -3.10
CA GLY A 145 42.14 -34.23 -3.49
C GLY A 145 40.76 -34.25 -4.10
N ASP A 146 40.11 -33.08 -4.12
CA ASP A 146 38.88 -32.91 -4.87
C ASP A 146 39.12 -33.02 -6.38
N LYS A 147 38.09 -32.79 -7.22
CA LYS A 147 38.22 -33.04 -8.67
C LYS A 147 39.40 -32.29 -9.31
N GLY A 148 39.70 -31.07 -8.84
CA GLY A 148 40.85 -30.29 -9.31
C GLY A 148 42.17 -30.90 -8.84
N GLY A 149 42.34 -31.08 -7.52
CA GLY A 149 43.57 -31.62 -6.94
C GLY A 149 43.89 -33.04 -7.42
N TYR A 150 42.87 -33.90 -7.52
CA TYR A 150 42.97 -35.26 -8.04
C TYR A 150 43.45 -35.27 -9.50
N THR A 151 42.84 -34.48 -10.37
CA THR A 151 43.17 -34.46 -11.80
C THR A 151 44.61 -33.99 -12.01
N ALA A 152 44.99 -32.90 -11.38
CA ALA A 152 46.34 -32.33 -11.48
C ALA A 152 47.42 -33.28 -10.91
N ALA A 153 47.16 -33.93 -9.78
CA ALA A 153 48.10 -34.90 -9.20
C ALA A 153 48.23 -36.16 -10.09
N LYS A 154 47.15 -36.61 -10.72
CA LYS A 154 47.13 -37.77 -11.61
C LYS A 154 47.95 -37.53 -12.88
N GLU A 155 47.91 -36.32 -13.42
CA GLU A 155 48.66 -35.94 -14.62
C GLU A 155 50.18 -35.99 -14.44
N GLN A 156 50.69 -35.75 -13.22
CA GLN A 156 52.12 -35.79 -12.94
C GLN A 156 52.71 -37.21 -12.86
N GLN A 157 51.87 -38.26 -12.90
CA GLN A 157 52.21 -39.70 -12.89
C GLN A 157 53.11 -40.21 -11.76
N SER A 158 53.56 -39.32 -10.86
CA SER A 158 54.50 -39.59 -9.77
C SER A 158 53.81 -39.80 -8.42
N TYR A 159 52.48 -39.62 -8.37
CA TYR A 159 51.68 -39.74 -7.16
C TYR A 159 50.75 -40.95 -7.21
N ILE A 160 50.60 -41.62 -6.08
CA ILE A 160 49.44 -42.47 -5.80
C ILE A 160 48.27 -41.52 -5.48
N VAL A 161 47.21 -41.53 -6.28
CA VAL A 161 46.12 -40.57 -6.16
C VAL A 161 44.81 -41.22 -5.75
N ASP A 162 44.10 -40.60 -4.80
CA ASP A 162 42.73 -40.96 -4.45
C ASP A 162 41.79 -39.75 -4.53
N LEU A 163 40.57 -39.96 -5.01
CA LEU A 163 39.59 -38.87 -5.14
C LEU A 163 38.88 -38.64 -3.81
N LEU A 164 38.84 -37.38 -3.41
CA LEU A 164 38.15 -36.92 -2.22
C LEU A 164 36.67 -36.76 -2.53
N GLU A 165 35.94 -37.85 -2.38
CA GLU A 165 34.49 -37.90 -2.59
C GLU A 165 33.72 -37.38 -1.36
N SER A 166 32.57 -36.76 -1.63
CA SER A 166 31.66 -36.33 -0.55
C SER A 166 30.84 -37.51 -0.06
N GLY A 167 30.86 -37.76 1.25
CA GLY A 167 30.11 -38.83 1.87
C GLY A 167 28.65 -38.47 2.10
N LEU A 168 27.88 -39.48 2.49
CA LEU A 168 26.43 -39.37 2.70
C LEU A 168 26.07 -38.31 3.75
N LEU A 169 26.88 -38.14 4.79
CA LEU A 169 26.62 -37.19 5.87
C LEU A 169 26.76 -35.74 5.40
N ALA A 170 27.83 -35.41 4.67
CA ALA A 170 28.02 -34.06 4.11
C ALA A 170 26.88 -33.71 3.14
N VAL A 171 26.51 -34.66 2.28
CA VAL A 171 25.41 -34.49 1.33
C VAL A 171 24.07 -34.28 2.03
N LYS A 172 23.74 -35.08 3.04
CA LYS A 172 22.51 -34.89 3.84
C LYS A 172 22.48 -33.54 4.55
N ARG A 173 23.62 -33.07 5.08
CA ARG A 173 23.70 -31.74 5.74
C ARG A 173 23.39 -30.62 4.74
N ALA A 174 23.99 -30.64 3.57
CA ALA A 174 23.73 -29.63 2.54
C ALA A 174 22.28 -29.68 2.04
N ILE A 175 21.71 -30.87 1.84
CA ILE A 175 20.30 -31.01 1.47
C ILE A 175 19.39 -30.42 2.55
N ASN A 176 19.61 -30.74 3.83
CA ASN A 176 18.82 -30.19 4.92
C ASN A 176 18.93 -28.67 5.02
N GLU A 177 20.11 -28.10 4.75
CA GLU A 177 20.27 -26.65 4.74
C GLU A 177 19.55 -26.00 3.55
N ALA A 178 19.69 -26.59 2.36
CA ALA A 178 18.96 -26.13 1.18
C ALA A 178 17.44 -26.20 1.38
N LEU A 179 16.95 -27.25 2.05
CA LEU A 179 15.55 -27.40 2.41
C LEU A 179 15.05 -26.26 3.30
N LYS A 180 15.80 -25.89 4.35
CA LYS A 180 15.42 -24.77 5.22
C LYS A 180 15.33 -23.47 4.44
N ILE A 181 16.30 -23.21 3.56
CA ILE A 181 16.33 -22.00 2.73
C ILE A 181 15.13 -21.98 1.78
N ALA A 182 14.88 -23.08 1.06
CA ALA A 182 13.77 -23.18 0.13
C ALA A 182 12.41 -23.00 0.82
N GLN A 183 12.22 -23.58 2.02
CA GLN A 183 11.01 -23.39 2.82
C GLN A 183 10.86 -21.95 3.31
N ALA A 184 11.95 -21.27 3.68
CA ALA A 184 11.90 -19.88 4.08
C ALA A 184 11.48 -18.97 2.92
N GLN A 185 12.04 -19.19 1.72
CA GLN A 185 11.69 -18.43 0.52
C GLN A 185 10.26 -18.66 0.05
N GLU A 186 9.73 -19.89 0.19
CA GLU A 186 8.32 -20.17 -0.15
C GLU A 186 7.37 -19.40 0.78
N ARG A 187 7.63 -19.42 2.09
CA ARG A 187 6.83 -18.68 3.06
C ARG A 187 6.88 -17.17 2.83
N GLU A 188 8.03 -16.66 2.39
CA GLU A 188 8.18 -15.24 2.06
C GLU A 188 7.35 -14.88 0.82
N ARG A 189 7.41 -15.69 -0.23
CA ARG A 189 6.57 -15.53 -1.43
C ARG A 189 5.08 -15.62 -1.14
N GLU A 190 4.64 -16.55 -0.29
CA GLU A 190 3.24 -16.64 0.13
C GLU A 190 2.81 -15.35 0.84
N ARG A 191 3.61 -14.83 1.77
CA ARG A 191 3.33 -13.56 2.46
C ARG A 191 3.29 -12.38 1.51
N GLU A 192 4.19 -12.31 0.53
CA GLU A 192 4.17 -11.25 -0.48
C GLU A 192 2.90 -11.32 -1.33
N ARG A 193 2.49 -12.51 -1.78
CA ARG A 193 1.24 -12.71 -2.53
C ARG A 193 0.01 -12.31 -1.73
N GLU A 194 -0.07 -12.73 -0.46
CA GLU A 194 -1.16 -12.33 0.44
C GLU A 194 -1.20 -10.81 0.62
N LYS A 195 -0.03 -10.18 0.76
CA LYS A 195 0.09 -8.73 0.89
C LYS A 195 -0.38 -8.00 -0.37
N THR A 196 0.03 -8.46 -1.56
CA THR A 196 -0.42 -7.92 -2.85
C THR A 196 -1.93 -8.05 -3.02
N SER A 197 -2.48 -9.24 -2.77
CA SER A 197 -3.93 -9.47 -2.86
C SER A 197 -4.72 -8.57 -1.90
N ARG A 198 -4.20 -8.34 -0.68
CA ARG A 198 -4.79 -7.38 0.26
C ARG A 198 -4.72 -5.94 -0.23
N TYR A 199 -3.62 -5.54 -0.88
CA TYR A 199 -3.53 -4.20 -1.48
C TYR A 199 -4.54 -4.01 -2.61
N GLU A 200 -4.69 -5.01 -3.49
CA GLU A 200 -5.68 -4.98 -4.57
C GLU A 200 -7.11 -4.83 -4.02
N GLN A 201 -7.45 -5.58 -2.97
CA GLN A 201 -8.75 -5.47 -2.31
C GLN A 201 -8.99 -4.06 -1.75
N VAL A 202 -8.04 -3.53 -0.97
CA VAL A 202 -8.16 -2.18 -0.37
C VAL A 202 -8.24 -1.09 -1.43
N LEU A 203 -7.52 -1.24 -2.54
CA LEU A 203 -7.61 -0.30 -3.67
C LEU A 203 -8.98 -0.34 -4.33
N SER A 204 -9.55 -1.53 -4.53
CA SER A 204 -10.90 -1.69 -5.08
C SER A 204 -11.97 -1.02 -4.19
N GLU A 205 -11.89 -1.25 -2.88
CA GLU A 205 -12.75 -0.61 -1.89
C GLU A 205 -12.60 0.93 -1.91
N LEU A 206 -11.37 1.43 -1.99
CA LEU A 206 -11.09 2.87 -2.09
C LEU A 206 -11.71 3.50 -3.35
N TYR A 207 -11.61 2.85 -4.51
CA TYR A 207 -12.20 3.39 -5.74
C TYR A 207 -13.73 3.46 -5.67
N THR A 208 -14.36 2.43 -5.09
CA THR A 208 -15.80 2.40 -4.89
C THR A 208 -16.24 3.57 -3.99
N GLU A 209 -15.56 3.79 -2.87
CA GLU A 209 -15.84 4.91 -1.95
C GLU A 209 -15.61 6.29 -2.60
N LEU A 210 -14.58 6.41 -3.45
CA LEU A 210 -14.30 7.64 -4.18
C LEU A 210 -15.39 7.96 -5.21
N GLU A 211 -15.93 6.96 -5.89
CA GLU A 211 -17.02 7.13 -6.86
C GLU A 211 -18.33 7.53 -6.16
N GLU A 212 -18.66 6.88 -5.04
CA GLU A 212 -19.80 7.26 -4.19
C GLU A 212 -19.64 8.69 -3.64
N SER A 213 -18.44 9.04 -3.16
CA SER A 213 -18.13 10.39 -2.68
C SER A 213 -18.24 11.44 -3.79
N ALA A 214 -17.82 11.13 -5.01
CA ALA A 214 -17.93 12.05 -6.15
C ALA A 214 -19.40 12.32 -6.51
N SER A 215 -20.22 11.27 -6.57
CA SER A 215 -21.67 11.39 -6.78
C SER A 215 -22.33 12.26 -5.71
N PHE A 216 -22.00 12.03 -4.43
CA PHE A 216 -22.52 12.82 -3.31
C PHE A 216 -22.11 14.30 -3.41
N VAL A 217 -20.89 14.60 -3.86
CA VAL A 217 -20.42 15.97 -4.08
C VAL A 217 -21.18 16.67 -5.21
N GLU A 218 -21.50 15.97 -6.29
CA GLU A 218 -22.32 16.50 -7.38
C GLU A 218 -23.75 16.81 -6.91
N GLU A 219 -24.37 15.90 -6.15
CA GLU A 219 -25.69 16.12 -5.55
C GLU A 219 -25.69 17.32 -4.59
N LEU A 220 -24.65 17.45 -3.76
CA LEU A 220 -24.49 18.58 -2.85
C LEU A 220 -24.30 19.91 -3.59
N ALA A 221 -23.61 19.91 -4.73
CA ALA A 221 -23.46 21.09 -5.59
C ALA A 221 -24.82 21.52 -6.16
N ALA A 222 -25.57 20.57 -6.74
CA ALA A 222 -26.90 20.83 -7.30
C ALA A 222 -27.88 21.35 -6.23
N SER A 223 -27.89 20.75 -5.04
CA SER A 223 -28.72 21.19 -3.92
C SER A 223 -28.35 22.62 -3.46
N SER A 224 -27.06 22.97 -3.50
CA SER A 224 -26.61 24.34 -3.17
C SER A 224 -27.10 25.36 -4.20
N GLU A 225 -27.09 25.02 -5.48
CA GLU A 225 -27.63 25.89 -6.54
C GLU A 225 -29.14 26.09 -6.40
N GLU A 226 -29.89 25.03 -6.10
CA GLU A 226 -31.34 25.10 -5.85
C GLU A 226 -31.66 25.98 -4.63
N LEU A 227 -30.89 25.83 -3.54
CA LEU A 227 -31.05 26.65 -2.34
C LEU A 227 -30.75 28.13 -2.59
N ALA A 228 -29.75 28.42 -3.43
CA ALA A 228 -29.44 29.80 -3.83
C ALA A 228 -30.59 30.40 -4.65
N ALA A 229 -31.17 29.65 -5.59
CA ALA A 229 -32.31 30.07 -6.38
C ALA A 229 -33.55 30.34 -5.51
N SER A 230 -33.86 29.44 -4.57
CA SER A 230 -34.99 29.59 -3.63
C SER A 230 -34.80 30.78 -2.68
N SER A 231 -33.56 31.02 -2.24
CA SER A 231 -33.22 32.19 -1.41
C SER A 231 -33.40 33.50 -2.19
N GLN A 232 -33.00 33.52 -3.47
CA GLN A 232 -33.21 34.68 -4.35
C GLN A 232 -34.70 34.96 -4.56
N GLU A 233 -35.51 33.93 -4.84
CA GLU A 233 -36.97 34.07 -4.97
C GLU A 233 -37.60 34.62 -3.68
N SER A 234 -37.20 34.08 -2.52
CA SER A 234 -37.67 34.54 -1.21
C SER A 234 -37.30 36.01 -0.95
N SER A 235 -36.11 36.44 -1.38
CA SER A 235 -35.68 37.84 -1.32
C SER A 235 -36.58 38.76 -2.13
N ASP A 236 -36.91 38.35 -3.36
CA ASP A 236 -37.78 39.11 -4.24
C ASP A 236 -39.22 39.20 -3.73
N ILE A 237 -39.76 38.10 -3.21
CA ILE A 237 -41.07 38.09 -2.54
C ILE A 237 -41.06 39.06 -1.35
N ALA A 238 -40.07 38.98 -0.46
CA ALA A 238 -39.99 39.86 0.70
C ALA A 238 -39.88 41.35 0.30
N ARG A 239 -39.14 41.64 -0.78
CA ARG A 239 -39.04 42.99 -1.35
C ARG A 239 -40.38 43.50 -1.87
N ILE A 240 -41.11 42.69 -2.65
CA ILE A 240 -42.43 43.04 -3.18
C ILE A 240 -43.42 43.24 -2.02
N THR A 241 -43.47 42.32 -1.06
CA THR A 241 -44.34 42.41 0.11
C THR A 241 -44.05 43.68 0.92
N THR A 242 -42.79 44.09 1.06
CA THR A 242 -42.43 45.36 1.72
C THR A 242 -43.03 46.56 1.00
N GLN A 243 -43.00 46.57 -0.34
CA GLN A 243 -43.59 47.64 -1.15
C GLN A 243 -45.12 47.69 -1.00
N GLU A 244 -45.79 46.54 -1.02
CA GLU A 244 -47.25 46.46 -0.82
C GLU A 244 -47.66 46.98 0.56
N VAL A 245 -46.94 46.61 1.62
CA VAL A 245 -47.20 47.09 2.98
C VAL A 245 -47.09 48.61 3.09
N ASN A 246 -46.11 49.20 2.40
CA ASN A 246 -45.96 50.64 2.34
C ASN A 246 -47.13 51.30 1.60
N GLY A 247 -47.56 50.73 0.47
CA GLY A 247 -48.74 51.20 -0.25
C GLY A 247 -50.03 51.15 0.57
N ILE A 248 -50.25 50.07 1.35
CA ILE A 248 -51.41 49.97 2.24
C ILE A 248 -51.33 51.02 3.37
N SER A 249 -50.12 51.28 3.88
CA SER A 249 -49.92 52.32 4.91
C SER A 249 -50.34 53.70 4.41
N GLU A 250 -50.02 54.05 3.15
CA GLU A 250 -50.45 55.31 2.52
C GLU A 250 -51.98 55.41 2.39
N ILE A 251 -52.64 54.30 2.02
CA ILE A 251 -54.11 54.23 1.92
C ILE A 251 -54.75 54.42 3.31
N LEU A 252 -54.20 53.81 4.36
CA LEU A 252 -54.70 54.01 5.73
C LEU A 252 -54.59 55.46 6.19
N ASP A 253 -53.54 56.18 5.77
CA ASP A 253 -53.41 57.60 6.06
C ASP A 253 -54.49 58.43 5.36
N VAL A 254 -54.88 58.08 4.13
CA VAL A 254 -56.04 58.68 3.46
C VAL A 254 -57.32 58.39 4.25
N ILE A 255 -57.55 57.14 4.66
CA ILE A 255 -58.75 56.74 5.43
C ILE A 255 -58.82 57.49 6.76
N ARG A 256 -57.69 57.61 7.48
CA ARG A 256 -57.61 58.39 8.73
C ARG A 256 -57.98 59.86 8.50
N ARG A 257 -57.47 60.49 7.43
CA ARG A 257 -57.80 61.88 7.07
C ARG A 257 -59.30 62.02 6.72
N VAL A 258 -59.85 61.10 5.94
CA VAL A 258 -61.29 61.11 5.59
C VAL A 258 -62.14 60.93 6.83
N ALA A 259 -61.83 59.97 7.70
CA ALA A 259 -62.54 59.76 8.96
C ALA A 259 -62.50 61.00 9.87
N GLN A 260 -61.35 61.68 9.98
CA GLN A 260 -61.23 62.94 10.72
C GLN A 260 -62.09 64.06 10.11
N GLN A 261 -62.07 64.22 8.78
CA GLN A 261 -62.91 65.19 8.08
C GLN A 261 -64.41 64.90 8.25
N THR A 262 -64.82 63.63 8.13
CA THR A 262 -66.20 63.21 8.34
C THR A 262 -66.65 63.46 9.78
N ASN A 263 -65.79 63.21 10.77
CA ASN A 263 -66.10 63.51 12.16
C ASN A 263 -66.30 65.03 12.39
N LEU A 264 -65.46 65.87 11.77
CA LEU A 264 -65.62 67.33 11.80
C LEU A 264 -66.91 67.80 11.11
N LEU A 265 -67.26 67.19 9.97
CA LEU A 265 -68.52 67.47 9.27
C LEU A 265 -69.73 67.07 10.12
N GLY A 266 -69.70 65.88 10.74
CA GLY A 266 -70.73 65.42 11.66
C GLY A 266 -70.87 66.34 12.88
N LEU A 267 -69.75 66.82 13.44
CA LEU A 267 -69.75 67.79 14.53
C LEU A 267 -70.41 69.11 14.11
N ASN A 268 -70.04 69.66 12.95
CA ASN A 268 -70.65 70.89 12.42
C ASN A 268 -72.15 70.72 12.19
N ALA A 269 -72.58 69.56 11.66
CA ALA A 269 -73.98 69.23 11.47
C ALA A 269 -74.76 69.10 12.79
N ALA A 270 -74.15 68.50 13.82
CA ALA A 270 -74.74 68.40 15.16
C ALA A 270 -74.93 69.78 15.81
N ILE A 271 -73.95 70.68 15.64
CA ILE A 271 -74.03 72.07 16.12
C ILE A 271 -75.18 72.80 15.43
N GLU A 272 -75.29 72.71 14.11
CA GLU A 272 -76.36 73.40 13.37
C GLU A 272 -77.74 72.78 13.69
N ALA A 273 -77.84 71.46 13.82
CA ALA A 273 -79.06 70.78 14.26
C ALA A 273 -79.54 71.25 15.64
N ALA A 274 -78.62 71.47 16.59
CA ALA A 274 -78.93 72.04 17.90
C ALA A 274 -79.40 73.50 17.81
N ARG A 275 -78.87 74.27 16.85
CA ARG A 275 -79.20 75.68 16.63
C ARG A 275 -80.63 75.90 16.14
N VAL A 276 -81.18 75.00 15.31
CA VAL A 276 -82.57 75.09 14.82
C VAL A 276 -83.60 74.54 15.83
N GLY A 277 -83.16 74.10 17.00
CA GLY A 277 -84.03 73.66 18.10
C GLY A 277 -84.86 72.42 17.78
N GLU A 278 -86.16 72.45 18.09
CA GLU A 278 -87.07 71.29 17.93
C GLU A 278 -87.16 70.77 16.49
N HIS A 279 -87.04 71.64 15.48
CA HIS A 279 -87.06 71.23 14.06
C HIS A 279 -85.79 70.48 13.63
N GLY A 280 -84.69 70.57 14.40
CA GLY A 280 -83.41 69.94 14.11
C GLY A 280 -83.21 68.56 14.76
N ARG A 281 -84.14 68.06 15.59
CA ARG A 281 -83.95 66.81 16.35
C ARG A 281 -83.61 65.60 15.48
N GLY A 282 -84.28 65.43 14.34
CA GLY A 282 -83.99 64.34 13.40
C GLY A 282 -82.59 64.43 12.79
N PHE A 283 -82.15 65.64 12.42
CA PHE A 283 -80.79 65.88 11.92
C PHE A 283 -79.71 65.67 12.98
N SER A 284 -80.01 65.99 14.24
CA SER A 284 -79.08 65.77 15.35
C SER A 284 -78.76 64.28 15.56
N VAL A 285 -79.76 63.40 15.39
CA VAL A 285 -79.54 61.93 15.50
C VAL A 285 -78.66 61.44 14.36
N VAL A 286 -78.90 61.90 13.13
CA VAL A 286 -78.08 61.53 11.98
C VAL A 286 -76.64 62.04 12.13
N ALA A 287 -76.46 63.27 12.61
CA ALA A 287 -75.14 63.86 12.82
C ALA A 287 -74.30 63.09 13.87
N GLU A 288 -74.94 62.63 14.95
CA GLU A 288 -74.27 61.81 15.97
C GLU A 288 -73.89 60.42 15.42
N GLU A 289 -74.77 59.78 14.64
CA GLU A 289 -74.44 58.50 13.99
C GLU A 289 -73.28 58.64 13.00
N VAL A 290 -73.23 59.73 12.23
CA VAL A 290 -72.09 60.04 11.32
C VAL A 290 -70.79 60.21 12.10
N ARG A 291 -70.80 60.90 13.26
CA ARG A 291 -69.62 61.02 14.12
C ARG A 291 -69.15 59.68 14.64
N LYS A 292 -70.07 58.86 15.13
CA LYS A 292 -69.76 57.53 15.65
C LYS A 292 -69.13 56.64 14.57
N LEU A 293 -69.69 56.62 13.36
CA LEU A 293 -69.12 55.90 12.22
C LEU A 293 -67.72 56.39 11.84
N ALA A 294 -67.48 57.71 11.92
CA ALA A 294 -66.19 58.31 11.65
C ALA A 294 -65.13 57.93 12.72
N GLU A 295 -65.51 57.92 14.01
CA GLU A 295 -64.65 57.47 15.10
C GLU A 295 -64.33 55.97 15.01
N GLU A 296 -65.32 55.14 14.69
CA GLU A 296 -65.13 53.70 14.45
C GLU A 296 -64.21 53.43 13.25
N SER A 297 -64.35 54.20 12.16
CA SER A 297 -63.48 54.12 11.00
C SER A 297 -62.02 54.46 11.35
N ASN A 298 -61.81 55.52 12.13
CA ASN A 298 -60.46 55.91 12.57
C ASN A 298 -59.84 54.87 13.51
N ARG A 299 -60.63 54.29 14.42
CA ARG A 299 -60.18 53.19 15.30
C ARG A 299 -59.79 51.96 14.49
N SER A 300 -60.60 51.60 13.50
CA SER A 300 -60.32 50.48 12.61
C SER A 300 -59.05 50.70 11.81
N ALA A 301 -58.85 51.91 11.26
CA ALA A 301 -57.63 52.27 10.54
C ALA A 301 -56.37 52.16 11.43
N ARG A 302 -56.44 52.57 12.71
CA ARG A 302 -55.33 52.38 13.68
C ARG A 302 -55.03 50.91 13.94
N ASN A 303 -56.06 50.07 14.10
CA ASN A 303 -55.86 48.64 14.32
C ASN A 303 -55.17 47.98 13.12
N ILE A 304 -55.53 48.36 11.89
CA ILE A 304 -54.88 47.87 10.67
C ILE A 304 -53.43 48.37 10.60
N ASP A 305 -53.17 49.64 10.94
CA ASP A 305 -51.81 50.21 11.00
C ASP A 305 -50.88 49.41 11.93
N ASP A 306 -51.37 49.02 13.10
CA ASP A 306 -50.59 48.20 14.04
C ASP A 306 -50.39 46.75 13.55
N MET A 307 -51.35 46.18 12.80
CA MET A 307 -51.15 44.90 12.12
C MET A 307 -50.08 44.98 11.04
N LEU A 308 -50.08 46.05 10.24
CA LEU A 308 -49.07 46.26 9.19
C LEU A 308 -47.66 46.48 9.75
N LYS A 309 -47.52 47.15 10.91
CA LYS A 309 -46.21 47.27 11.59
C LYS A 309 -45.63 45.91 11.94
N ARG A 310 -46.43 45.04 12.58
CA ARG A 310 -46.01 43.67 12.91
C ARG A 310 -45.68 42.86 11.66
N PHE A 311 -46.48 43.03 10.60
CA PHE A 311 -46.23 42.34 9.34
C PHE A 311 -44.94 42.82 8.67
N ARG A 312 -44.63 44.13 8.71
CA ARG A 312 -43.34 44.68 8.26
C ARG A 312 -42.17 44.09 9.04
N GLU A 313 -42.27 43.99 10.37
CA GLU A 313 -41.25 43.36 11.21
C GLU A 313 -40.99 41.90 10.80
N SER A 314 -42.06 41.12 10.55
CA SER A 314 -41.93 39.75 10.04
C SER A 314 -41.21 39.69 8.69
N VAL A 315 -41.50 40.61 7.78
CA VAL A 315 -40.83 40.66 6.46
C VAL A 315 -39.35 41.00 6.60
N ILE A 316 -38.98 41.92 7.50
CA ILE A 316 -37.57 42.23 7.80
C ILE A 316 -36.85 40.99 8.36
N HIS A 317 -37.52 40.22 9.22
CA HIS A 317 -36.98 38.96 9.72
C HIS A 317 -36.75 37.93 8.59
N VAL A 318 -37.68 37.82 7.63
CA VAL A 318 -37.51 36.96 6.45
C VAL A 318 -36.31 37.42 5.61
N GLN A 319 -36.17 38.73 5.34
CA GLN A 319 -35.03 39.26 4.58
C GLN A 319 -33.70 38.91 5.24
N LYS A 320 -33.60 39.06 6.57
CA LYS A 320 -32.40 38.71 7.31
C LYS A 320 -32.07 37.22 7.23
N ASN A 321 -33.08 36.36 7.33
CA ASN A 321 -32.89 34.91 7.20
C ASN A 321 -32.41 34.55 5.79
N VAL A 322 -32.96 35.17 4.75
CA VAL A 322 -32.53 34.98 3.36
C VAL A 322 -31.09 35.43 3.13
N GLU A 323 -30.69 36.58 3.68
CA GLU A 323 -29.31 37.06 3.61
C GLU A 323 -28.34 36.09 4.28
N GLN A 324 -28.71 35.55 5.45
CA GLN A 324 -27.92 34.54 6.13
C GLN A 324 -27.85 33.22 5.33
N SER A 325 -28.97 32.77 4.75
CA SER A 325 -28.99 31.59 3.88
C SER A 325 -28.06 31.75 2.69
N ASN A 326 -28.06 32.91 2.02
CA ASN A 326 -27.17 33.19 0.89
C ASN A 326 -25.69 33.08 1.26
N VAL A 327 -25.30 33.60 2.44
CA VAL A 327 -23.92 33.48 2.94
C VAL A 327 -23.55 32.00 3.14
N ILE A 328 -24.41 31.23 3.80
CA ILE A 328 -24.19 29.80 4.05
C ILE A 328 -24.08 29.03 2.73
N THR A 329 -24.97 29.28 1.78
CA THR A 329 -24.96 28.60 0.49
C THR A 329 -23.70 28.91 -0.33
N GLN A 330 -23.18 30.14 -0.27
CA GLN A 330 -21.91 30.49 -0.92
C GLN A 330 -20.70 29.77 -0.28
N GLU A 331 -20.66 29.69 1.04
CA GLU A 331 -19.62 28.94 1.76
C GLU A 331 -19.70 27.44 1.45
N GLN A 332 -20.92 26.89 1.37
CA GLN A 332 -21.17 25.52 0.99
C GLN A 332 -20.68 25.24 -0.44
N ALA A 333 -21.04 26.06 -1.43
CA ALA A 333 -20.59 25.90 -2.80
C ALA A 333 -19.06 25.89 -2.92
N LYS A 334 -18.38 26.82 -2.21
CA LYS A 334 -16.91 26.85 -2.16
C LYS A 334 -16.33 25.58 -1.54
N SER A 335 -16.93 25.09 -0.47
CA SER A 335 -16.50 23.87 0.22
C SER A 335 -16.67 22.64 -0.68
N THR A 336 -17.78 22.53 -1.40
CA THR A 336 -18.06 21.48 -2.38
C THR A 336 -17.04 21.48 -3.52
N GLN A 337 -16.66 22.66 -4.04
CA GLN A 337 -15.62 22.77 -5.07
C GLN A 337 -14.24 22.29 -4.57
N VAL A 338 -13.87 22.66 -3.35
CA VAL A 338 -12.62 22.18 -2.72
C VAL A 338 -12.65 20.67 -2.51
N LEU A 339 -13.80 20.11 -2.11
CA LEU A 339 -13.98 18.69 -1.91
C LEU A 339 -13.85 17.92 -3.22
N SER A 340 -14.48 18.40 -4.30
CA SER A 340 -14.35 17.85 -5.65
C SER A 340 -12.88 17.78 -6.09
N GLN A 341 -12.11 18.87 -5.92
CA GLN A 341 -10.68 18.88 -6.24
C GLN A 341 -9.86 17.89 -5.40
N LYS A 342 -10.22 17.70 -4.12
CA LYS A 342 -9.55 16.73 -3.25
C LYS A 342 -9.85 15.29 -3.66
N LEU A 343 -11.08 14.99 -4.10
CA LEU A 343 -11.44 13.68 -4.61
C LEU A 343 -10.68 13.33 -5.88
N ASP A 344 -10.54 14.27 -6.82
CA ASP A 344 -9.73 14.02 -8.04
C ASP A 344 -8.25 13.78 -7.71
N ASN A 345 -7.69 14.52 -6.75
CA ASN A 345 -6.33 14.26 -6.25
C ASN A 345 -6.19 12.87 -5.63
N LEU A 346 -7.19 12.41 -4.85
CA LEU A 346 -7.18 11.08 -4.26
C LEU A 346 -7.27 9.99 -5.33
N ARG A 347 -8.05 10.21 -6.39
CA ARG A 347 -8.14 9.31 -7.55
C ARG A 347 -6.78 9.15 -8.23
N VAL A 348 -6.07 10.24 -8.49
CA VAL A 348 -4.71 10.21 -9.06
C VAL A 348 -3.70 9.50 -8.15
N VAL A 349 -3.84 9.65 -6.82
CA VAL A 349 -3.00 8.91 -5.86
C VAL A 349 -3.33 7.42 -5.91
N GLY A 350 -4.61 7.04 -5.99
CA GLY A 350 -5.06 5.67 -6.18
C GLY A 350 -4.46 5.03 -7.43
N GLU A 351 -4.47 5.74 -8.56
CA GLU A 351 -3.93 5.24 -9.83
C GLU A 351 -2.42 4.96 -9.74
N LYS A 352 -1.67 5.86 -9.08
CA LYS A 352 -0.24 5.66 -8.83
C LYS A 352 0.02 4.43 -7.97
N LEU A 353 -0.79 4.21 -6.93
CA LEU A 353 -0.66 3.03 -6.08
C LEU A 353 -0.92 1.74 -6.86
N THR A 354 -1.86 1.73 -7.81
CA THR A 354 -2.09 0.59 -8.70
C THR A 354 -0.88 0.27 -9.58
N THR A 355 -0.08 1.27 -9.97
CA THR A 355 1.12 1.06 -10.80
C THR A 355 2.41 0.72 -10.02
N MET A 356 2.39 0.84 -8.69
CA MET A 356 3.56 0.60 -7.82
C MET A 356 3.72 -0.87 -7.40
N PHE A 357 2.66 -1.66 -7.55
CA PHE A 357 2.62 -3.09 -7.28
C PHE A 357 2.36 -3.83 -8.60
#